data_AF-A0A1M6TXL8-F1
#
_entry.id   AF-A0A1M6TXL8-F1
#
_cell.length_a   1.000
_cell.length_b   1.000
_cell.length_c   1.000
_cell.angle_alpha   90.00
_cell.angle_beta   90.00
_cell.angle_gamma   90.00
#
_symmetry.space_group_name_H-M   'P 1'
#
loop_
_entity.id
_entity.type
_entity.pdbx_description
1 polymer ?
#
loop_
_entity_poly.entity_id
_entity_poly.type
_entity_poly.pdbx_seq_one_letter_code
_entity_poly.pdbx_strand_id
1 'polypeptide(L)'
;MKHHPYFENLNSSTAITAVFSCPGRLEEKKGLPCAGKTGKALDFILKHLHFQGFRLKRSLIGITNAWDKIEYKRKTERSEASNEEIVDSNNIARLNRDLLTTKYAIAFGQKALLALELVKKTYRPDLIIIKSIHLSPRNINFMIKTDIDGNELKKGEKGNTEKRLAVITTEIKNNSGNLFS
;
A
#
# COMPACT_ATOMS: atom_id res chain seq x y z
N MET A 1 -0.31 22.53 -0.29
CA MET A 1 -0.77 21.32 0.45
C MET A 1 0.27 21.01 1.52
N LYS A 2 -0.12 20.81 2.78
CA LYS A 2 0.80 20.32 3.81
C LYS A 2 1.02 18.82 3.56
N HIS A 3 2.25 18.43 3.23
CA HIS A 3 2.60 17.02 3.09
C HIS A 3 2.62 16.37 4.48
N HIS A 4 2.01 15.19 4.62
CA HIS A 4 2.03 14.41 5.87
C HIS A 4 2.78 13.09 5.65
N PRO A 5 3.72 12.69 6.53
CA PRO A 5 4.48 11.44 6.36
C PRO A 5 3.65 10.17 6.20
N TYR A 6 2.44 10.11 6.77
CA TYR A 6 1.59 8.94 6.71
C TYR A 6 0.46 9.04 5.67
N PHE A 7 0.15 10.23 5.15
CA PHE A 7 -1.08 10.46 4.39
C PHE A 7 -0.90 11.48 3.27
N GLU A 8 -1.49 11.15 2.13
CA GLU A 8 -1.62 11.99 0.97
C GLU A 8 -3.01 11.76 0.36
N ASN A 9 -3.91 12.73 0.58
CA ASN A 9 -5.19 12.78 -0.11
C ASN A 9 -5.10 13.83 -1.20
N LEU A 10 -4.82 13.35 -2.39
CA LEU A 10 -5.09 14.11 -3.59
C LEU A 10 -6.57 13.89 -3.88
N ASN A 11 -7.32 14.94 -4.24
CA ASN A 11 -8.73 14.84 -4.64
C ASN A 11 -8.89 13.77 -5.75
N SER A 12 -9.02 12.50 -5.34
CA SER A 12 -8.72 11.37 -6.21
C SER A 12 -9.98 11.10 -7.00
N SER A 13 -9.95 11.40 -8.29
CA SER A 13 -11.06 11.12 -9.20
C SER A 13 -11.38 9.63 -9.32
N THR A 14 -10.49 8.75 -8.84
CA THR A 14 -10.61 7.30 -8.94
C THR A 14 -11.27 6.63 -7.73
N ALA A 15 -11.37 7.32 -6.58
CA ALA A 15 -11.79 6.75 -5.30
C ALA A 15 -10.97 5.52 -4.88
N ILE A 16 -9.70 5.43 -5.30
CA ILE A 16 -8.76 4.37 -4.94
C ILE A 16 -7.78 4.90 -3.91
N THR A 17 -7.52 4.14 -2.84
CA THR A 17 -6.46 4.44 -1.87
C THR A 17 -5.55 3.24 -1.64
N ALA A 18 -4.24 3.47 -1.69
CA ALA A 18 -3.23 2.51 -1.25
C ALA A 18 -2.98 2.65 0.26
N VAL A 19 -3.08 1.54 0.99
CA VAL A 19 -2.90 1.52 2.45
C VAL A 19 -1.68 0.67 2.82
N PHE A 20 -0.75 1.29 3.54
CA PHE A 20 0.49 0.68 4.01
C PHE A 20 0.49 0.47 5.52
N SER A 21 1.56 -0.08 6.09
CA SER A 21 1.66 -0.39 7.52
C SER A 21 1.85 0.86 8.38
N CYS A 22 3.01 1.52 8.26
CA CYS A 22 3.37 2.72 9.01
C CYS A 22 4.41 3.55 8.23
N PRO A 23 4.47 4.87 8.44
CA PRO A 23 5.53 5.71 7.88
C PRO A 23 6.87 5.41 8.56
N GLY A 24 7.96 5.45 7.77
CA GLY A 24 9.32 5.23 8.25
C GLY A 24 10.20 6.48 8.20
N ARG A 25 11.51 6.26 8.31
CA ARG A 25 12.53 7.33 8.32
C ARG A 25 12.50 8.22 7.07
N LEU A 26 12.23 7.64 5.89
CA LEU A 26 12.26 8.41 4.64
C LEU A 26 11.00 9.25 4.48
N GLU A 27 9.87 8.72 4.92
CA GLU A 27 8.58 9.42 4.99
C GLU A 27 8.68 10.60 5.95
N GLU A 28 9.28 10.41 7.14
CA GLU A 28 9.55 11.50 8.08
C GLU A 28 10.42 12.58 7.45
N LYS A 29 11.57 12.21 6.86
CA LYS A 29 12.52 13.17 6.28
C LYS A 29 11.92 13.97 5.13
N LYS A 30 11.09 13.33 4.30
CA LYS A 30 10.53 13.94 3.08
C LYS A 30 9.15 14.54 3.29
N GLY A 31 8.49 14.22 4.41
CA GLY A 31 7.15 14.71 4.73
C GLY A 31 6.02 14.04 3.95
N LEU A 32 6.23 12.94 3.23
CA LEU A 32 5.20 12.31 2.37
C LEU A 32 5.19 10.77 2.51
N PRO A 33 4.06 10.07 2.28
CA PRO A 33 4.00 8.63 2.46
C PRO A 33 4.75 7.86 1.37
N CYS A 34 5.27 6.68 1.70
CA CYS A 34 6.02 5.83 0.76
C CYS A 34 7.17 6.58 0.05
N ALA A 35 7.94 7.41 0.75
CA ALA A 35 8.92 8.30 0.11
C ALA A 35 10.23 7.62 -0.33
N GLY A 36 10.34 6.31 -0.09
CA GLY A 36 11.52 5.48 -0.35
C GLY A 36 11.36 4.48 -1.49
N LYS A 37 11.97 3.29 -1.30
CA LYS A 37 11.87 2.16 -2.25
C LYS A 37 10.42 1.69 -2.43
N THR A 38 9.63 1.74 -1.36
CA THR A 38 8.19 1.45 -1.37
C THR A 38 7.44 2.34 -2.37
N GLY A 39 7.77 3.64 -2.43
CA GLY A 39 7.17 4.56 -3.41
C GLY A 39 7.51 4.19 -4.84
N LYS A 40 8.78 3.89 -5.12
CA LYS A 40 9.20 3.44 -6.46
C LYS A 40 8.50 2.15 -6.89
N ALA A 41 8.29 1.22 -5.95
CA ALA A 41 7.52 0.00 -6.18
C ALA A 41 6.04 0.31 -6.47
N LEU A 42 5.43 1.20 -5.69
CA LEU A 42 4.06 1.65 -5.92
C LEU A 42 3.93 2.33 -7.30
N ASP A 43 4.82 3.24 -7.66
CA ASP A 43 4.81 3.91 -8.97
C ASP A 43 4.94 2.91 -10.12
N PHE A 44 5.76 1.86 -9.95
CA PHE A 44 5.86 0.77 -10.91
C PHE A 44 4.56 -0.02 -11.04
N ILE A 45 3.87 -0.30 -9.94
CA ILE A 45 2.59 -1.02 -9.97
C ILE A 45 1.53 -0.15 -10.65
N LEU A 46 1.38 1.11 -10.23
CA LEU A 46 0.37 2.03 -10.75
C LEU A 46 0.49 2.25 -12.26
N LYS A 47 1.70 2.38 -12.80
CA LYS A 47 1.90 2.54 -14.25
C LYS A 47 1.44 1.31 -15.08
N HIS A 48 1.17 0.18 -14.44
CA HIS A 48 0.69 -1.04 -15.11
C HIS A 48 -0.75 -1.41 -14.73
N LEU A 49 -1.40 -0.61 -13.89
CA LEU A 49 -2.83 -0.75 -13.59
C LEU A 49 -3.61 0.30 -14.36
N HIS A 50 -4.64 -0.13 -15.08
CA HIS A 50 -5.61 0.78 -15.69
C HIS A 50 -6.93 0.69 -14.94
N PHE A 51 -7.53 1.85 -14.67
CA PHE A 51 -8.85 1.97 -14.06
C PHE A 51 -9.72 2.80 -14.99
N GLN A 52 -10.85 2.24 -15.43
CA GLN A 52 -11.77 2.91 -16.37
C GLN A 52 -11.07 3.43 -17.64
N GLY A 53 -10.12 2.65 -18.17
CA GLY A 53 -9.35 3.01 -19.37
C GLY A 53 -8.17 3.97 -19.14
N PHE A 54 -8.00 4.51 -17.93
CA PHE A 54 -6.88 5.40 -17.61
C PHE A 54 -5.80 4.67 -16.83
N ARG A 55 -4.54 4.85 -17.25
CA ARG A 55 -3.38 4.39 -16.49
C ARG A 55 -3.29 5.13 -15.16
N LEU A 56 -3.19 4.37 -14.07
CA LEU A 56 -3.03 4.95 -12.75
C LEU A 56 -1.64 5.60 -12.59
N LYS A 57 -1.59 6.60 -11.72
CA LYS A 57 -0.37 7.25 -11.25
C LYS A 57 -0.63 7.73 -9.82
N ARG A 58 0.44 7.96 -9.06
CA ARG A 58 0.35 8.46 -7.68
C ARG A 58 -0.62 9.62 -7.54
N SER A 59 -0.63 10.54 -8.51
CA SER A 59 -1.48 11.73 -8.44
C SER A 59 -2.98 11.51 -8.59
N LEU A 60 -3.41 10.28 -8.90
CA LEU A 60 -4.80 9.90 -9.12
C LEU A 60 -5.39 9.06 -7.98
N ILE A 61 -4.60 8.72 -6.95
CA ILE A 61 -5.02 7.86 -5.84
C ILE A 61 -4.74 8.53 -4.49
N GLY A 62 -5.45 8.11 -3.46
CA GLY A 62 -5.07 8.36 -2.08
C GLY A 62 -3.93 7.43 -1.64
N ILE A 63 -3.14 7.87 -0.67
CA ILE A 63 -2.16 7.03 0.01
C ILE A 63 -2.28 7.28 1.51
N THR A 64 -2.45 6.23 2.31
CA THR A 64 -2.42 6.33 3.77
C THR A 64 -1.65 5.16 4.39
N ASN A 65 -1.46 5.20 5.71
CA ASN A 65 -0.94 4.10 6.51
C ASN A 65 -1.96 3.66 7.56
N ALA A 66 -1.90 2.38 7.92
CA ALA A 66 -2.69 1.77 8.99
C ALA A 66 -2.33 2.36 10.36
N TRP A 67 -1.09 2.79 10.53
CA TRP A 67 -0.60 3.55 11.68
C TRP A 67 -0.05 4.90 11.24
N ASP A 68 -0.39 5.96 11.97
CA ASP A 68 -0.03 7.34 11.62
C ASP A 68 1.32 7.81 12.19
N LYS A 69 1.87 7.10 13.18
CA LYS A 69 3.15 7.47 13.79
C LYS A 69 4.35 6.89 13.06
N ILE A 70 5.46 7.63 13.10
CA ILE A 70 6.75 7.24 12.52
C ILE A 70 7.33 6.05 13.29
N GLU A 71 7.61 4.95 12.59
CA GLU A 71 8.25 3.75 13.15
C GLU A 71 9.53 3.40 12.39
N TYR A 72 10.66 3.37 13.09
CA TYR A 72 11.89 2.76 12.60
C TYR A 72 12.86 2.50 13.76
N LYS A 73 13.63 1.41 13.66
CA LYS A 73 14.46 0.86 14.75
C LYS A 73 15.28 1.89 15.53
N ARG A 74 15.91 2.84 14.84
CA ARG A 74 16.75 3.87 15.48
C ARG A 74 15.97 4.89 16.31
N LYS A 75 14.66 5.06 16.08
CA LYS A 75 13.82 6.04 16.79
C LYS A 75 12.88 5.37 17.80
N THR A 76 12.30 4.24 17.43
CA THR A 76 11.25 3.59 18.23
C THR A 76 11.59 2.15 18.62
N GLU A 77 12.80 1.69 18.32
CA GLU A 77 13.29 0.31 18.57
C GLU A 77 12.54 -0.79 17.78
N ARG A 78 11.42 -0.45 17.14
CA ARG A 78 10.61 -1.31 16.30
C ARG A 78 10.53 -0.81 14.86
N SER A 79 9.99 -1.64 13.98
CA SER A 79 9.80 -1.32 12.56
C SER A 79 8.35 -1.12 12.15
N GLU A 80 7.39 -1.53 12.98
CA GLU A 80 5.95 -1.46 12.74
C GLU A 80 5.20 -1.37 14.08
N ALA A 81 3.95 -0.92 14.03
CA ALA A 81 3.03 -0.93 15.17
C ALA A 81 2.57 -2.34 15.55
N SER A 82 2.15 -2.52 16.80
CA SER A 82 1.54 -3.76 17.29
C SER A 82 0.14 -3.97 16.68
N ASN A 83 -0.43 -5.17 16.79
CA ASN A 83 -1.80 -5.39 16.28
C ASN A 83 -2.82 -4.60 17.10
N GLU A 84 -2.60 -4.48 18.40
CA GLU A 84 -3.43 -3.77 19.37
C GLU A 84 -3.49 -2.27 19.02
N GLU A 85 -2.36 -1.67 18.67
CA GLU A 85 -2.30 -0.27 18.21
C GLU A 85 -3.00 -0.08 16.86
N ILE A 86 -2.88 -1.05 15.96
CA ILE A 86 -3.56 -1.01 14.66
C ILE A 86 -5.08 -1.02 14.84
N VAL A 87 -5.60 -1.87 15.73
CA VAL A 87 -7.04 -2.02 15.95
C VAL A 87 -7.61 -1.06 16.99
N ASP A 88 -6.79 -0.18 17.57
CA ASP A 88 -7.25 0.84 18.50
C ASP A 88 -8.35 1.70 17.87
N SER A 89 -9.42 1.92 18.64
CA SER A 89 -10.61 2.61 18.15
C SER A 89 -10.33 4.02 17.61
N ASN A 90 -9.40 4.77 18.22
CA ASN A 90 -9.04 6.10 17.73
C ASN A 90 -8.27 6.02 16.42
N ASN A 91 -7.37 5.04 16.29
CA ASN A 91 -6.64 4.80 15.05
C ASN A 91 -7.57 4.37 13.91
N ILE A 92 -8.52 3.47 14.16
CA ILE A 92 -9.50 3.04 13.15
C ILE A 92 -10.42 4.20 12.77
N ALA A 93 -10.88 5.01 13.73
CA ALA A 93 -11.66 6.21 13.43
C ALA A 93 -10.87 7.22 12.58
N ARG A 94 -9.57 7.39 12.84
CA ARG A 94 -8.67 8.19 12.00
C ARG A 94 -8.56 7.58 10.60
N LEU A 95 -8.27 6.28 10.48
CA LEU A 95 -8.14 5.63 9.18
C LEU A 95 -9.44 5.75 8.36
N ASN A 96 -10.61 5.64 9.00
CA ASN A 96 -11.89 5.88 8.34
C ASN A 96 -12.00 7.31 7.79
N ARG A 97 -11.54 8.32 8.54
CA ARG A 97 -11.50 9.71 8.05
C ARG A 97 -10.60 9.87 6.82
N ASP A 98 -9.44 9.21 6.81
CA ASP A 98 -8.53 9.21 5.66
C ASP A 98 -9.16 8.57 4.41
N LEU A 99 -10.11 7.64 4.61
CA LEU A 99 -10.75 6.84 3.56
C LEU A 99 -12.15 7.35 3.17
N LEU A 100 -12.56 8.55 3.59
CA LEU A 100 -13.92 9.06 3.35
C LEU A 100 -14.33 9.05 1.87
N THR A 101 -13.39 9.37 0.97
CA THR A 101 -13.61 9.38 -0.47
C THR A 101 -13.20 8.07 -1.16
N THR A 102 -12.75 7.07 -0.41
CA THR A 102 -12.29 5.78 -0.93
C THR A 102 -13.45 4.82 -1.11
N LYS A 103 -13.55 4.23 -2.30
CA LYS A 103 -14.39 3.07 -2.61
C LYS A 103 -13.58 1.77 -2.68
N TYR A 104 -12.35 1.87 -3.19
CA TYR A 104 -11.44 0.73 -3.37
C TYR A 104 -10.14 0.95 -2.57
N ALA A 105 -9.87 0.09 -1.61
CA ALA A 105 -8.65 0.14 -0.81
C ALA A 105 -7.71 -1.02 -1.16
N ILE A 106 -6.47 -0.71 -1.55
CA ILE A 106 -5.43 -1.73 -1.79
C ILE A 106 -4.62 -1.88 -0.50
N ALA A 107 -4.71 -3.05 0.14
CA ALA A 107 -4.03 -3.38 1.38
C ALA A 107 -2.64 -3.98 1.10
N PHE A 108 -1.57 -3.22 1.36
CA PHE A 108 -0.19 -3.69 1.19
C PHE A 108 0.39 -4.30 2.47
N GLY A 109 0.06 -5.57 2.70
CA GLY A 109 0.50 -6.35 3.85
C GLY A 109 -0.55 -6.50 4.96
N GLN A 110 -0.22 -7.32 5.96
CA GLN A 110 -1.20 -7.77 6.97
C GLN A 110 -1.71 -6.67 7.88
N LYS A 111 -0.87 -5.70 8.26
CA LYS A 111 -1.28 -4.57 9.13
C LYS A 111 -2.31 -3.67 8.43
N ALA A 112 -2.08 -3.38 7.15
CA ALA A 112 -3.03 -2.65 6.32
C ALA A 112 -4.35 -3.41 6.18
N LEU A 113 -4.28 -4.72 5.91
CA LEU A 113 -5.47 -5.56 5.80
C LEU A 113 -6.26 -5.60 7.10
N LEU A 114 -5.60 -5.85 8.24
CA LEU A 114 -6.23 -5.88 9.57
C LEU A 114 -7.01 -4.59 9.86
N ALA A 115 -6.37 -3.44 9.63
CA ALA A 115 -7.00 -2.14 9.86
C ALA A 115 -8.20 -1.92 8.94
N LEU A 116 -8.07 -2.26 7.65
CA LEU A 116 -9.11 -2.07 6.65
C LEU A 116 -10.33 -2.96 6.89
N GLU A 117 -10.14 -4.22 7.28
CA GLU A 117 -11.25 -5.12 7.63
C GLU A 117 -12.05 -4.58 8.81
N LEU A 118 -11.37 -3.97 9.80
CA LEU A 118 -12.04 -3.36 10.93
C LEU A 118 -12.75 -2.05 10.55
N VAL A 119 -12.15 -1.21 9.69
CA VAL A 119 -12.85 -0.04 9.12
C VAL A 119 -14.10 -0.47 8.35
N LYS A 120 -13.99 -1.50 7.50
CA LYS A 120 -15.11 -2.03 6.72
C LYS A 120 -16.24 -2.53 7.63
N LYS A 121 -15.89 -3.30 8.66
CA LYS A 121 -16.86 -3.84 9.63
C LYS A 121 -17.55 -2.74 10.44
N THR A 122 -16.83 -1.72 10.88
CA THR A 122 -17.33 -0.72 11.83
C THR A 122 -17.98 0.49 11.16
N TYR A 123 -17.41 0.98 10.05
CA TYR A 123 -17.77 2.28 9.47
C TYR A 123 -18.19 2.21 8.00
N ARG A 124 -17.61 1.30 7.22
CA ARG A 124 -17.69 1.31 5.75
C ARG A 124 -17.96 -0.07 5.15
N PRO A 125 -19.14 -0.68 5.38
CA PRO A 125 -19.46 -2.01 4.86
C PRO A 125 -19.36 -2.10 3.32
N ASP A 126 -19.51 -0.96 2.64
CA ASP A 126 -19.37 -0.78 1.19
C ASP A 126 -17.92 -0.81 0.67
N LEU A 127 -16.91 -0.65 1.54
CA LEU A 127 -15.51 -0.55 1.15
C LEU A 127 -15.02 -1.86 0.51
N ILE A 128 -14.46 -1.79 -0.70
CA ILE A 128 -13.89 -2.95 -1.39
C ILE A 128 -12.40 -3.03 -1.07
N ILE A 129 -11.98 -4.13 -0.46
CA ILE A 129 -10.58 -4.35 -0.05
C ILE A 129 -9.90 -5.30 -1.04
N ILE A 130 -8.80 -4.85 -1.62
CA ILE A 130 -7.95 -5.62 -2.54
C ILE A 130 -6.67 -5.98 -1.80
N LYS A 131 -6.43 -7.27 -1.60
CA LYS A 131 -5.27 -7.76 -0.84
C LYS A 131 -4.03 -7.78 -1.72
N SER A 132 -2.90 -7.37 -1.18
CA SER A 132 -1.61 -7.43 -1.85
C SER A 132 -0.45 -7.64 -0.85
N ILE A 133 0.68 -8.10 -1.38
CA ILE A 133 1.91 -8.33 -0.63
C ILE A 133 2.51 -7.00 -0.16
N HIS A 134 3.07 -6.98 1.05
CA HIS A 134 3.78 -5.81 1.55
C HIS A 134 5.01 -5.46 0.68
N LEU A 135 5.11 -4.20 0.21
CA LEU A 135 6.10 -3.78 -0.79
C LEU A 135 7.53 -3.52 -0.26
N SER A 136 7.88 -4.02 0.93
CA SER A 136 9.27 -3.90 1.40
C SER A 136 10.18 -4.81 0.57
N PRO A 137 11.40 -4.37 0.19
CA PRO A 137 12.31 -5.19 -0.62
C PRO A 137 12.61 -6.56 0.00
N ARG A 138 12.68 -6.63 1.33
CA ARG A 138 12.87 -7.89 2.06
C ARG A 138 11.71 -8.83 1.83
N ASN A 139 10.47 -8.34 1.97
CA ASN A 139 9.28 -9.15 1.83
C ASN A 139 9.06 -9.59 0.38
N ILE A 140 9.22 -8.68 -0.59
CA ILE A 140 9.12 -8.98 -2.02
C ILE A 140 10.10 -10.11 -2.41
N ASN A 141 11.37 -10.00 -2.01
CA ASN A 141 12.38 -11.01 -2.32
C ASN A 141 12.13 -12.35 -1.60
N PHE A 142 11.50 -12.31 -0.43
CA PHE A 142 11.16 -13.50 0.33
C PHE A 142 9.97 -14.25 -0.30
N MET A 143 8.90 -13.52 -0.64
CA MET A 143 7.64 -14.10 -1.11
C MET A 143 7.67 -14.52 -2.59
N ILE A 144 8.43 -13.81 -3.44
CA ILE A 144 8.34 -13.99 -4.90
C ILE A 144 9.64 -14.60 -5.42
N LYS A 145 9.54 -15.89 -5.78
CA LYS A 145 10.65 -16.71 -6.28
C LYS A 145 10.63 -16.92 -7.79
N THR A 146 9.48 -16.75 -8.43
CA THR A 146 9.29 -16.91 -9.87
C THR A 146 8.74 -15.63 -10.48
N ASP A 147 8.95 -15.42 -11.78
CA ASP A 147 8.29 -14.36 -12.54
C ASP A 147 6.89 -14.78 -13.02
N ILE A 148 6.24 -13.89 -13.78
CA ILE A 148 4.88 -14.07 -14.29
C ILE A 148 4.76 -15.29 -15.24
N ASP A 149 5.86 -15.70 -15.85
CA ASP A 149 5.91 -16.84 -16.77
C ASP A 149 6.32 -18.14 -16.04
N GLY A 150 6.53 -18.08 -14.72
CA GLY A 150 6.93 -19.21 -13.89
C GLY A 150 8.44 -19.46 -13.84
N ASN A 151 9.28 -18.60 -14.44
CA ASN A 151 10.72 -18.80 -14.41
C ASN A 151 11.32 -18.41 -13.05
N GLU A 152 12.25 -19.21 -12.54
CA GLU A 152 12.93 -18.92 -11.28
C GLU A 152 13.78 -17.64 -11.36
N LEU A 153 13.65 -16.79 -10.34
CA LEU A 153 14.33 -15.50 -10.26
C LEU A 153 15.61 -15.61 -9.43
N LYS A 154 16.73 -15.86 -10.10
CA LYS A 154 18.03 -16.10 -9.45
C LYS A 154 18.60 -14.83 -8.83
N LYS A 155 19.27 -14.97 -7.70
CA LYS A 155 19.86 -13.84 -6.96
C LYS A 155 20.88 -13.10 -7.81
N GLY A 156 20.77 -11.77 -7.86
CA GLY A 156 21.74 -10.90 -8.54
C GLY A 156 21.42 -10.61 -10.00
N GLU A 157 20.44 -11.29 -10.61
CA GLU A 157 20.05 -11.00 -12.00
C GLU A 157 19.42 -9.60 -12.13
N LYS A 158 19.74 -8.93 -13.24
CA LYS A 158 19.22 -7.61 -13.60
C LYS A 158 17.72 -7.70 -13.90
N GLY A 159 16.94 -6.70 -13.49
CA GLY A 159 15.49 -6.66 -13.73
C GLY A 159 14.65 -7.49 -12.75
N ASN A 160 15.29 -8.17 -11.79
CA ASN A 160 14.63 -9.00 -10.79
C ASN A 160 13.56 -8.28 -9.97
N THR A 161 13.77 -7.00 -9.68
CA THR A 161 12.82 -6.23 -8.88
C THR A 161 11.57 -5.97 -9.71
N GLU A 162 11.73 -5.54 -10.95
CA GLU A 162 10.65 -5.27 -11.91
C GLU A 162 9.83 -6.52 -12.19
N LYS A 163 10.49 -7.68 -12.40
CA LYS A 163 9.80 -8.97 -12.57
C LYS A 163 8.92 -9.33 -11.36
N ARG A 164 9.43 -9.13 -10.13
CA ARG A 164 8.64 -9.38 -8.91
C ARG A 164 7.47 -8.41 -8.76
N LEU A 165 7.68 -7.14 -9.11
CA LEU A 165 6.61 -6.15 -9.10
C LEU A 165 5.55 -6.43 -10.17
N ALA A 166 5.92 -7.02 -11.31
CA ALA A 166 4.97 -7.50 -12.31
C ALA A 166 4.09 -8.62 -11.74
N VAL A 167 4.65 -9.58 -11.00
CA VAL A 167 3.87 -10.61 -10.29
C VAL A 167 2.86 -9.98 -9.32
N ILE A 168 3.29 -9.02 -8.50
CA ILE A 168 2.40 -8.29 -7.57
C ILE A 168 1.30 -7.55 -8.33
N THR A 169 1.63 -6.94 -9.46
CA THR A 169 0.66 -6.25 -10.31
C THR A 169 -0.40 -7.22 -10.83
N THR A 170 0.00 -8.40 -11.32
CA THR A 170 -0.91 -9.45 -11.75
C THR A 170 -1.79 -9.95 -10.61
N GLU A 171 -1.22 -10.14 -9.41
CA GLU A 171 -1.98 -10.53 -8.22
C GLU A 171 -3.05 -9.49 -7.86
N ILE A 172 -2.70 -8.19 -7.89
CA ILE A 172 -3.66 -7.10 -7.66
C ILE A 172 -4.78 -7.14 -8.70
N LYS A 173 -4.47 -7.33 -9.99
CA LYS A 173 -5.50 -7.43 -11.05
C LYS A 173 -6.45 -8.59 -10.77
N ASN A 174 -5.91 -9.78 -10.48
CA ASN A 174 -6.70 -10.98 -10.18
C ASN A 174 -7.58 -10.79 -8.94
N ASN A 175 -7.02 -10.26 -7.85
CA ASN A 175 -7.75 -10.02 -6.60
C ASN A 175 -8.79 -8.90 -6.71
N SER A 176 -8.75 -8.09 -7.78
CA SER A 176 -9.64 -6.96 -8.00
C SER A 176 -10.89 -7.27 -8.82
N GLY A 177 -11.04 -8.51 -9.34
CA GLY A 177 -12.25 -8.94 -10.04
C GLY A 177 -12.60 -8.10 -11.27
N ASN A 178 -11.61 -7.81 -12.12
CA ASN A 178 -11.70 -6.95 -13.33
C ASN A 178 -11.79 -5.44 -13.07
N LEU A 179 -11.61 -4.97 -11.82
CA LEU A 179 -11.50 -3.54 -11.56
C LEU A 179 -10.32 -2.89 -12.31
N PHE A 180 -9.20 -3.62 -12.38
CA PHE A 180 -8.00 -3.19 -13.06
C PHE A 180 -7.72 -4.05 -14.29
N SER A 181 -7.34 -3.39 -15.38
CA SER A 181 -6.75 -4.02 -16.57
C SER A 181 -5.26 -3.77 -16.72
#